data_AF-A0A7C1QYA3-F1
#
_entry.id   AF-A0A7C1QYA3-F1
#
_cell.length_a   1.000
_cell.length_b   1.000
_cell.length_c   1.000
_cell.angle_alpha   90.00
_cell.angle_beta   90.00
_cell.angle_gamma   90.00
#
_symmetry.space_group_name_H-M   'P 1'
#
loop_
_entity.id
_entity.type
_entity.pdbx_description
1 polymer ?
#
loop_
_entity_poly.entity_id
_entity_poly.type
_entity_poly.pdbx_seq_one_letter_code
_entity_poly.pdbx_strand_id
1 'polypeptide(L)'
;MNEFNKNVKRDLEFKIAFINEIDQAVLYAINNPKNIYLKNVEYPSNFNITFLDSFIIFDFLIENNLINKILMYNTSFYNRKFHDFPPQTYLLNITYQYSYLVINLIEII
;
A
#
# COMPACT_ATOMS: atom_id res chain seq x y z
N MET A 1 30.56 -0.06 -7.82
CA MET A 1 29.06 -0.06 -7.82
C MET A 1 28.62 1.29 -8.37
N ASN A 2 28.11 1.34 -9.60
CA ASN A 2 27.78 2.57 -10.30
C ASN A 2 26.51 3.22 -9.72
N GLU A 3 26.35 4.54 -9.93
CA GLU A 3 25.20 5.31 -9.41
C GLU A 3 23.84 4.77 -9.87
N PHE A 4 23.77 4.23 -11.09
CA PHE A 4 22.58 3.55 -11.61
C PHE A 4 22.09 2.43 -10.67
N ASN A 5 22.99 1.51 -10.29
CA ASN A 5 22.66 0.41 -9.37
C ASN A 5 22.27 0.90 -7.97
N LYS A 6 22.75 2.09 -7.55
CA LYS A 6 22.36 2.69 -6.27
C LYS A 6 20.94 3.24 -6.32
N ASN A 7 20.54 3.86 -7.43
CA ASN A 7 19.19 4.41 -7.58
C ASN A 7 18.12 3.30 -7.65
N VAL A 8 18.40 2.23 -8.40
CA VAL A 8 17.51 1.06 -8.50
C VAL A 8 17.31 0.40 -7.14
N LYS A 9 18.41 0.22 -6.39
CA LYS A 9 18.34 -0.33 -5.03
C LYS A 9 17.50 0.56 -4.10
N ARG A 10 17.70 1.87 -4.13
CA ARG A 10 16.92 2.82 -3.31
C ARG A 10 15.44 2.80 -3.66
N ASP A 11 15.11 2.76 -4.94
CA ASP A 11 13.72 2.70 -5.40
C ASP A 11 13.03 1.41 -4.95
N LEU A 12 13.73 0.27 -5.04
CA LEU A 12 13.24 -0.99 -4.49
C LEU A 12 13.05 -0.91 -2.97
N GLU A 13 14.04 -0.39 -2.22
CA GLU A 13 13.95 -0.22 -0.77
C GLU A 13 12.76 0.66 -0.38
N PHE A 14 12.51 1.74 -1.11
CA PHE A 14 11.38 2.63 -0.88
C PHE A 14 10.02 1.93 -1.12
N LYS A 15 9.88 1.22 -2.25
CA LYS A 15 8.66 0.45 -2.55
C LYS A 15 8.42 -0.65 -1.52
N ILE A 16 9.46 -1.34 -1.06
CA ILE A 16 9.34 -2.35 0.00
C ILE A 16 8.94 -1.71 1.34
N ALA A 17 9.51 -0.55 1.69
CA ALA A 17 9.14 0.18 2.88
C ALA A 17 7.66 0.60 2.85
N PHE A 18 7.17 1.08 1.71
CA PHE A 18 5.77 1.41 1.51
C PHE A 18 4.85 0.18 1.68
N ILE A 19 5.20 -0.97 1.10
CA ILE A 19 4.43 -2.23 1.29
C ILE A 19 4.36 -2.61 2.77
N ASN A 20 5.49 -2.52 3.48
CA ASN A 20 5.54 -2.84 4.91
C ASN A 20 4.68 -1.86 5.73
N GLU A 21 4.64 -0.59 5.35
CA GLU A 21 3.78 0.40 5.99
C GLU A 21 2.29 0.05 5.84
N ILE A 22 1.86 -0.31 4.61
CA ILE A 22 0.49 -0.78 4.36
C ILE A 22 0.18 -2.04 5.19
N ASP A 23 1.09 -3.00 5.22
CA ASP A 23 0.93 -4.24 5.98
C ASP A 23 0.74 -3.96 7.48
N GLN A 24 1.60 -3.12 8.08
CA GLN A 24 1.49 -2.76 9.49
C GLN A 24 0.20 -1.97 9.80
N ALA A 25 -0.22 -1.07 8.91
CA ALA A 25 -1.47 -0.33 9.05
C ALA A 25 -2.69 -1.27 9.03
N VAL A 26 -2.69 -2.26 8.14
CA VAL A 26 -3.73 -3.29 8.05
C VAL A 26 -3.76 -4.14 9.31
N LEU A 27 -2.60 -4.66 9.76
CA LEU A 27 -2.50 -5.44 10.99
C LEU A 27 -2.96 -4.65 12.21
N TYR A 28 -2.62 -3.36 12.30
CA TYR A 28 -3.13 -2.48 13.35
C TYR A 28 -4.66 -2.40 13.32
N ALA A 29 -5.26 -2.17 12.15
CA ALA A 29 -6.71 -2.03 12.01
C ALA A 29 -7.45 -3.35 12.32
N ILE A 30 -6.88 -4.51 11.96
CA ILE A 30 -7.40 -5.83 12.34
C ILE A 30 -7.42 -5.99 13.86
N ASN A 31 -6.32 -5.61 14.53
CA ASN A 31 -6.19 -5.75 15.98
C ASN A 31 -7.02 -4.70 16.77
N ASN A 32 -7.44 -3.62 16.13
CA ASN A 32 -8.12 -2.49 16.75
C ASN A 32 -9.37 -2.07 15.95
N PRO A 33 -10.39 -2.93 15.77
CA PRO A 33 -11.49 -2.70 14.83
C PRO A 33 -12.42 -1.52 15.18
N LYS A 34 -12.31 -0.96 16.39
CA LYS A 34 -13.07 0.23 16.81
C LYS A 34 -12.34 1.54 16.51
N ASN A 35 -11.06 1.48 16.14
CA ASN A 35 -10.23 2.65 15.90
C ASN A 35 -10.13 2.94 14.40
N ILE A 36 -9.99 4.22 14.09
CA ILE A 36 -9.63 4.68 12.74
C ILE A 36 -8.11 4.79 12.71
N TYR A 37 -7.46 4.12 11.75
CA TYR A 37 -6.04 4.33 11.48
C TYR A 37 -5.87 5.48 10.49
N LEU A 38 -5.09 6.49 10.87
CA LEU A 38 -4.77 7.65 10.05
C LEU A 38 -3.25 7.87 10.05
N LYS A 39 -2.63 7.91 8.87
CA LYS A 39 -1.21 8.23 8.73
C LYS A 39 -0.91 8.83 7.36
N ASN A 40 0.00 9.79 7.30
CA ASN A 40 0.54 10.27 6.03
C ASN A 40 1.50 9.22 5.47
N VAL A 41 1.29 8.83 4.20
CA VAL A 41 2.14 7.88 3.49
C VAL A 41 2.60 8.49 2.17
N GLU A 42 3.87 8.31 1.85
CA GLU A 42 4.44 8.72 0.57
C GLU A 42 4.17 7.61 -0.45
N TYR A 43 3.31 7.87 -1.43
CA TYR A 43 2.93 6.87 -2.42
C TYR A 43 4.00 6.74 -3.51
N PRO A 44 4.47 5.52 -3.85
CA PRO A 44 5.55 5.36 -4.81
C PRO A 44 5.12 5.57 -6.26
N SER A 45 6.06 5.99 -7.10
CA SER A 45 5.86 6.02 -8.56
C SER A 45 5.78 4.60 -9.13
N ASN A 46 5.02 4.43 -10.21
CA ASN A 46 4.86 3.15 -10.93
C ASN A 46 4.43 2.01 -9.99
N PHE A 47 3.42 2.28 -9.17
CA PHE A 47 3.00 1.40 -8.09
C PHE A 47 1.48 1.36 -8.04
N ASN A 48 0.93 0.15 -8.09
CA ASN A 48 -0.50 -0.11 -8.06
C ASN A 48 -0.82 -1.01 -6.87
N ILE A 49 -1.96 -0.76 -6.23
CA ILE A 49 -2.47 -1.59 -5.13
C ILE A 49 -3.89 -2.04 -5.44
N THR A 50 -4.16 -3.32 -5.23
CA THR A 50 -5.50 -3.89 -5.30
C THR A 50 -5.81 -4.58 -3.98
N PHE A 51 -6.90 -4.17 -3.33
CA PHE A 51 -7.50 -4.84 -2.19
C PHE A 51 -8.65 -5.70 -2.71
N LEU A 52 -8.59 -7.01 -2.51
CA LEU A 52 -9.56 -7.97 -3.03
C LEU A 52 -9.80 -9.09 -2.00
N ASP A 53 -11.03 -9.20 -1.51
CA ASP A 53 -11.43 -10.19 -0.51
C ASP A 53 -10.46 -10.18 0.67
N SER A 54 -9.64 -11.22 0.89
CA SER A 54 -8.65 -11.26 1.98
C SER A 54 -7.21 -11.01 1.51
N PHE A 55 -7.03 -10.46 0.31
CA PHE A 55 -5.74 -10.25 -0.33
C PHE A 55 -5.46 -8.76 -0.60
N ILE A 56 -4.17 -8.42 -0.54
CA ILE A 56 -3.62 -7.18 -1.09
C ILE A 56 -2.61 -7.57 -2.15
N ILE A 57 -2.78 -7.04 -3.35
CA ILE A 57 -1.90 -7.27 -4.49
C ILE A 57 -1.19 -5.95 -4.80
N PHE A 58 0.12 -5.99 -4.81
CA PHE A 58 1.00 -4.89 -5.16
C PHE A 58 1.66 -5.17 -6.51
N ASP A 59 1.46 -4.29 -7.47
CA ASP A 59 2.07 -4.37 -8.80
C ASP A 59 2.97 -3.16 -9.00
N PHE A 60 4.25 -3.35 -9.25
CA PHE A 60 5.19 -2.24 -9.40
C PHE A 60 6.35 -2.53 -10.34
N LEU A 61 6.90 -1.46 -10.92
CA LEU A 61 8.03 -1.56 -11.84
C LEU A 61 9.37 -1.34 -11.13
N ILE A 62 10.35 -2.18 -11.47
CA ILE A 62 11.79 -1.97 -11.21
C ILE A 62 12.52 -2.22 -12.53
N GLU A 63 13.26 -1.22 -13.04
CA GLU A 63 13.98 -1.31 -14.32
C GLU A 63 13.10 -1.83 -15.49
N ASN A 64 11.83 -1.39 -15.54
CA ASN A 64 10.80 -1.84 -16.48
C ASN A 64 10.34 -3.31 -16.34
N ASN A 65 10.82 -4.03 -15.33
CA ASN A 65 10.29 -5.35 -14.99
C ASN A 65 9.10 -5.17 -14.04
N LEU A 66 7.96 -5.77 -14.40
CA LEU A 66 6.79 -5.85 -13.54
C LEU A 66 7.04 -6.87 -12.43
N ILE A 67 6.93 -6.43 -11.19
CA ILE A 67 7.01 -7.23 -9.98
C ILE A 67 5.65 -7.24 -9.32
N ASN A 68 5.24 -8.42 -8.88
CA ASN A 68 4.00 -8.64 -8.13
C ASN A 68 4.35 -9.12 -6.70
N LYS A 69 3.68 -8.56 -5.70
CA LYS A 69 3.73 -9.04 -4.31
C LYS A 69 2.32 -9.15 -3.76
N ILE A 70 2.01 -10.29 -3.16
CA ILE A 70 0.69 -10.57 -2.59
C ILE A 70 0.83 -10.75 -1.08
N LEU A 71 -0.03 -10.08 -0.33
CA LEU A 71 -0.24 -10.29 1.10
C LEU A 71 -1.63 -10.89 1.32
N MET A 72 -1.77 -11.79 2.30
CA MET A 72 -3.01 -12.48 2.64
C MET A 72 -3.32 -12.30 4.12
N TYR A 73 -4.59 -12.07 4.44
CA TYR A 73 -5.07 -11.79 5.78
C TYR A 73 -6.25 -12.70 6.14
N ASN A 74 -6.59 -12.76 7.43
CA ASN A 74 -7.77 -13.48 7.91
C ASN A 74 -9.05 -12.61 7.93
N THR A 75 -8.96 -11.39 7.40
CA THR A 75 -10.02 -10.38 7.40
C THR A 75 -10.26 -9.94 5.98
N SER A 76 -11.52 -9.76 5.61
CA SER A 76 -11.89 -9.28 4.28
C SER A 76 -11.78 -7.76 4.17
N PHE A 77 -11.42 -7.29 2.98
CA PHE A 77 -11.37 -5.92 2.55
C PHE A 77 -12.64 -5.58 1.77
N TYR A 78 -13.00 -4.30 1.78
CA TYR A 78 -13.85 -3.76 0.73
C TYR A 78 -13.03 -3.64 -0.56
N ASN A 79 -13.48 -4.32 -1.61
CA ASN A 79 -12.72 -4.41 -2.85
C ASN A 79 -12.45 -3.01 -3.44
N ARG A 80 -11.17 -2.71 -3.68
CA ARG A 80 -10.72 -1.40 -4.15
C ARG A 80 -9.41 -1.48 -4.89
N LYS A 81 -9.23 -0.56 -5.84
CA LYS A 81 -8.02 -0.42 -6.64
C LYS A 81 -7.50 1.01 -6.54
N PHE A 82 -6.19 1.15 -6.36
CA PHE A 82 -5.44 2.40 -6.42
C PHE A 82 -4.44 2.24 -7.56
N HIS A 83 -4.92 2.52 -8.77
CA HIS A 83 -4.16 2.36 -10.01
C HIS A 83 -3.88 3.74 -10.60
N ASP A 84 -2.70 3.90 -11.19
CA ASP A 84 -2.26 5.15 -11.82
C ASP A 84 -2.29 6.37 -10.87
N PHE A 85 -2.09 6.12 -9.57
CA PHE A 85 -2.01 7.17 -8.56
C PHE A 85 -0.70 7.97 -8.72
N PRO A 86 -0.75 9.31 -8.74
CA PRO A 86 0.48 10.10 -8.82
C PRO A 86 1.33 9.92 -7.56
N PRO A 87 2.68 9.91 -7.69
CA PRO A 87 3.58 9.80 -6.56
C PRO A 87 3.57 11.09 -5.75
N GLN A 88 2.89 11.05 -4.60
CA GLN A 88 2.77 12.17 -3.67
C GLN A 88 2.39 11.64 -2.28
N THR A 89 2.29 12.54 -1.31
CA THR A 89 1.82 12.18 0.03
C THR A 89 0.29 12.10 0.05
N TYR A 90 -0.23 11.01 0.60
CA TYR A 90 -1.66 10.82 0.87
C TYR A 90 -1.88 10.57 2.35
N LEU A 91 -3.08 10.90 2.82
CA LEU A 91 -3.58 10.43 4.10
C LEU A 91 -4.14 9.01 3.90
N LEU A 92 -3.42 8.01 4.41
CA LEU A 92 -3.91 6.63 4.54
C LEU A 92 -4.95 6.59 5.65
N ASN A 93 -6.16 6.20 5.28
CA ASN A 93 -7.29 6.06 6.19
C ASN A 93 -7.84 4.63 6.10
N ILE A 94 -7.69 3.87 7.19
CA ILE A 94 -8.21 2.51 7.31
C ILE A 94 -9.25 2.46 8.43
N THR A 95 -10.43 1.97 8.09
CA THR A 95 -11.55 1.82 9.01
C THR A 95 -12.19 0.45 8.89
N TYR A 96 -12.84 0.00 9.96
CA TYR A 96 -13.64 -1.21 9.95
C TYR A 96 -15.11 -0.83 9.69
N GLN A 97 -15.72 -1.40 8.65
CA GLN A 97 -17.13 -1.17 8.29
C GLN A 97 -17.81 -2.49 7.93
N TYR A 98 -18.90 -2.84 8.62
CA TYR A 98 -19.72 -4.02 8.31
C TYR A 98 -18.94 -5.34 8.15
N SER A 99 -17.93 -5.56 9.00
CA SER A 99 -17.01 -6.72 8.94
C SER A 99 -15.94 -6.70 7.85
N TYR A 100 -15.77 -5.57 7.15
CA TYR A 100 -14.73 -5.36 6.16
C TYR A 100 -13.78 -4.25 6.57
N LEU A 101 -12.52 -4.36 6.17
CA LEU A 101 -11.59 -3.24 6.19
C LEU A 101 -11.80 -2.36 4.96
N VAL A 102 -12.08 -1.08 5.19
CA VAL A 102 -12.18 -0.05 4.16
C VAL A 102 -10.93 0.79 4.20
N ILE A 103 -10.20 0.83 3.09
CA ILE A 103 -8.91 1.50 2.97
C ILE A 103 -9.05 2.63 1.95
N ASN A 104 -8.63 3.84 2.31
CA ASN A 104 -8.64 5.02 1.48
C ASN A 104 -7.24 5.66 1.45
N LEU A 105 -6.86 6.21 0.30
CA LEU A 105 -5.75 7.14 0.15
C LEU A 105 -6.36 8.48 -0.26
N ILE A 106 -6.27 9.48 0.62
CA ILE A 106 -6.93 10.78 0.44
C ILE A 106 -5.85 11.82 0.13
N GLU A 107 -6.03 12.60 -0.94
CA GLU A 107 -5.12 13.69 -1.28
C GLU A 107 -5.12 14.76 -0.18
N ILE A 108 -3.93 15.24 0.17
CA ILE A 108 -3.75 16.34 1.12
C ILE A 108 -3.48 17.59 0.28
N ILE A 109 -4.43 18.52 0.28
CA ILE A 109 -4.36 19.82 -0.43
C ILE A 109 -3.54 20.81 0.40
#